data_AF-A0AAD5SX17-F1
#
_entry.id   AF-A0AAD5SX17-F1
#
_cell.length_a   1.000
_cell.length_b   1.000
_cell.length_c   1.000
_cell.angle_alpha   90.00
_cell.angle_beta   90.00
_cell.angle_gamma   90.00
#
_symmetry.space_group_name_H-M   'P 1'
#
loop_
_entity.id
_entity.type
_entity.pdbx_description
1 polymer ?
#
loop_
_entity_poly.entity_id
_entity_poly.type
_entity_poly.pdbx_seq_one_letter_code
_entity_poly.pdbx_strand_id
1 'polypeptide(L)'
;MRLSTVILTILPFIQSGVSQASGSGVTTRYWDCCKPSCAWSGKATLAAGSNPVTTCDINDNPLSDYNVQSGCNGGSAYTCTDQSPWGVSDTLAYGFAATNIAGGSESSWCCACYQLTFTSGPVAGKTMIVQSTNTGGDLGSNQFDIMIPGGGFGIFNGCTAEFGTPSTGWGAQYGGISSRSQCDAFPASLQAGCYWRFDWFEDADNPSVSFQQVSCPAALIAKSGCLRADDSSSPAPFVSDNAATTTTTDDSIPAATTTTTEAAPVTTDTTTTIIDFSTTMTTTSDTTAASAITTSTTTNTAAAQTLTTTANVASSITGTSSAISVATSTAVIFAIATAIVNSVTAFFFFSGGH
;
A
#
# COMPACT_ATOMS: atom_id res chain seq x y z
N MET A 1 12.03 58.10 39.87
CA MET A 1 11.52 56.72 39.69
C MET A 1 10.33 56.78 38.74
N ARG A 2 10.49 56.35 37.48
CA ARG A 2 9.37 56.18 36.55
C ARG A 2 8.94 54.71 36.63
N LEU A 3 7.72 54.50 37.11
CA LEU A 3 7.11 53.18 37.27
C LEU A 3 6.56 52.76 35.89
N SER A 4 7.25 51.85 35.21
CA SER A 4 6.76 51.26 33.96
C SER A 4 5.77 50.15 34.29
N THR A 5 4.49 50.43 34.05
CA THR A 5 3.40 49.46 34.14
C THR A 5 3.49 48.48 32.96
N VAL A 6 3.89 47.24 33.24
CA VAL A 6 3.85 46.14 32.27
C VAL A 6 2.43 45.57 32.25
N ILE A 7 1.69 45.84 31.16
CA ILE A 7 0.37 45.26 30.91
C ILE A 7 0.60 43.87 30.31
N LEU A 8 0.38 42.83 31.12
CA LEU A 8 0.42 41.43 30.69
C LEU A 8 -0.91 41.10 29.98
N THR A 9 -0.92 41.16 28.65
CA THR A 9 -2.07 40.74 27.83
C THR A 9 -2.16 39.22 27.84
N ILE A 10 -3.12 38.69 28.60
CA ILE A 10 -3.49 37.27 28.60
C ILE A 10 -4.30 37.00 27.33
N LEU A 11 -3.67 36.46 26.29
CA LEU A 11 -4.38 35.98 25.10
C LEU A 11 -5.16 34.71 25.48
N PRO A 12 -6.49 34.65 25.26
CA PRO A 12 -7.24 33.42 25.46
C PRO A 12 -6.75 32.38 24.43
N PHE A 13 -6.13 31.31 24.92
CA PHE A 13 -5.86 30.10 24.16
C PHE A 13 -7.22 29.46 23.85
N ILE A 14 -7.80 29.81 22.71
CA ILE A 14 -8.94 29.08 22.16
C ILE A 14 -8.38 27.73 21.73
N GLN A 15 -8.54 26.70 22.56
CA GLN A 15 -8.36 25.32 22.15
C GLN A 15 -9.45 25.02 21.12
N SER A 16 -9.14 25.24 19.85
CA SER A 16 -9.87 24.67 18.73
C SER A 16 -9.79 23.15 18.89
N GLY A 17 -10.81 22.55 19.50
CA GLY A 17 -10.97 21.10 19.49
C GLY A 17 -11.05 20.68 18.03
N VAL A 18 -9.99 20.04 17.53
CA VAL A 18 -10.03 19.44 16.19
C VAL A 18 -11.04 18.31 16.28
N SER A 19 -12.22 18.51 15.71
CA SER A 19 -13.21 17.45 15.60
C SER A 19 -12.62 16.38 14.69
N GLN A 20 -12.27 15.25 15.27
CA GLN A 20 -11.62 14.18 14.55
C GLN A 20 -12.63 13.41 13.71
N ALA A 21 -12.23 13.04 12.49
CA ALA A 21 -13.13 12.36 11.59
C ALA A 21 -13.46 10.95 12.12
N SER A 22 -14.74 10.64 12.16
CA SER A 22 -15.25 9.31 12.52
C SER A 22 -16.59 9.09 11.83
N GLY A 23 -17.02 7.84 11.74
CA GLY A 23 -18.32 7.51 11.18
C GLY A 23 -18.39 6.09 10.63
N SER A 24 -19.35 5.87 9.74
CA SER A 24 -19.43 4.65 8.94
C SER A 24 -18.85 4.90 7.56
N GLY A 25 -18.28 3.85 6.98
CA GLY A 25 -17.70 3.88 5.65
C GLY A 25 -17.84 2.54 4.94
N VAL A 26 -17.42 2.55 3.69
CA VAL A 26 -17.31 1.35 2.85
C VAL A 26 -15.87 1.20 2.40
N THR A 27 -15.49 -0.03 2.07
CA THR A 27 -14.14 -0.30 1.56
C THR A 27 -14.19 -0.83 0.14
N THR A 28 -13.11 -0.56 -0.59
CA THR A 28 -12.75 -1.27 -1.81
C THR A 28 -11.31 -1.76 -1.69
N ARG A 29 -10.77 -2.35 -2.74
CA ARG A 29 -9.39 -2.83 -2.80
C ARG A 29 -8.75 -2.42 -4.12
N TYR A 30 -7.51 -1.98 -4.08
CA TYR A 30 -6.76 -1.61 -5.28
C TYR A 30 -5.25 -1.77 -5.11
N TRP A 31 -4.55 -1.88 -6.24
CA TRP A 31 -3.11 -1.65 -6.35
C TRP A 31 -2.79 -1.29 -7.79
N ASP A 32 -2.61 0.00 -8.07
CA ASP A 32 -2.41 0.55 -9.40
C ASP A 32 -0.93 0.88 -9.71
N CYS A 33 -0.07 0.76 -8.69
CA CYS A 33 1.34 1.12 -8.69
C CYS A 33 1.64 2.62 -8.87
N CYS A 34 0.62 3.46 -9.00
CA CYS A 34 0.81 4.88 -9.22
C CYS A 34 1.52 5.53 -8.02
N LYS A 35 2.22 6.64 -8.27
CA LYS A 35 2.60 7.56 -7.19
C LYS A 35 1.33 8.01 -6.46
N PRO A 36 1.23 7.79 -5.13
CA PRO A 36 0.04 8.15 -4.37
C PRO A 36 -0.04 9.68 -4.18
N SER A 37 -1.25 10.23 -4.09
CA SER A 37 -1.45 11.69 -4.14
C SER A 37 -0.80 12.44 -2.98
N CYS A 38 -0.71 11.85 -1.79
CA CYS A 38 -0.06 12.45 -0.63
C CYS A 38 1.48 12.38 -0.67
N ALA A 39 2.06 11.79 -1.72
CA ALA A 39 3.50 11.86 -2.01
C ALA A 39 3.91 13.20 -2.64
N TRP A 40 2.95 14.05 -3.03
CA TRP A 40 3.24 15.39 -3.50
C TRP A 40 3.43 16.36 -2.33
N SER A 41 4.46 17.20 -2.43
CA SER A 41 4.69 18.29 -1.49
C SER A 41 3.50 19.24 -1.39
N GLY A 42 3.24 19.76 -0.19
CA GLY A 42 2.19 20.76 0.05
C GLY A 42 0.76 20.22 0.13
N LYS A 43 0.58 18.89 0.13
CA LYS A 43 -0.74 18.26 0.26
C LYS A 43 -1.33 18.34 1.67
N ALA A 44 -0.50 18.34 2.70
CA ALA A 44 -0.90 18.50 4.10
C ALA A 44 0.19 19.21 4.91
N THR A 45 -0.16 19.70 6.10
CA THR A 45 0.80 20.22 7.08
C THR A 45 1.45 19.06 7.82
N LEU A 46 2.74 18.86 7.57
CA LEU A 46 3.51 17.73 8.11
C LEU A 46 4.27 18.12 9.37
N ALA A 47 4.54 17.13 10.22
CA ALA A 47 5.36 17.31 11.42
C ALA A 47 6.80 17.74 11.04
N ALA A 48 7.47 18.45 11.94
CA ALA A 48 8.86 18.83 11.73
C ALA A 48 9.75 17.59 11.51
N GLY A 49 10.50 17.58 10.41
CA GLY A 49 11.34 16.43 10.02
C GLY A 49 10.61 15.30 9.31
N SER A 50 9.29 15.42 9.09
CA SER A 50 8.52 14.49 8.25
C SER A 50 8.59 14.88 6.78
N ASN A 51 8.32 13.92 5.90
CA ASN A 51 8.24 14.10 4.46
C ASN A 51 6.85 13.76 3.93
N PRO A 52 6.50 14.14 2.67
CA PRO A 52 5.39 13.52 1.96
C PRO A 52 5.54 11.99 1.92
N VAL A 53 4.47 11.29 1.55
CA VAL A 53 4.54 9.83 1.39
C VAL A 53 5.69 9.46 0.44
N THR A 54 6.53 8.55 0.88
CA THR A 54 7.69 8.09 0.12
C THR A 54 7.21 7.30 -1.10
N THR A 55 7.81 7.59 -2.25
CA THR A 55 7.63 6.82 -3.50
C THR A 55 8.90 6.07 -3.82
N CYS A 56 8.80 5.03 -4.64
CA CYS A 56 9.95 4.26 -5.07
C CYS A 56 10.16 4.35 -6.58
N ASP A 57 11.38 4.08 -7.03
CA ASP A 57 11.67 3.86 -8.45
C ASP A 57 11.18 2.47 -8.90
N ILE A 58 11.41 2.14 -10.17
CA ILE A 58 11.01 0.86 -10.78
C ILE A 58 11.64 -0.38 -10.11
N ASN A 59 12.71 -0.20 -9.34
CA ASN A 59 13.40 -1.27 -8.62
C ASN A 59 13.08 -1.25 -7.12
N ASP A 60 12.02 -0.55 -6.71
CA ASP A 60 11.58 -0.39 -5.33
C ASP A 60 12.59 0.34 -4.43
N ASN A 61 13.44 1.20 -5.01
CA ASN A 61 14.33 2.06 -4.22
C ASN A 61 13.60 3.36 -3.83
N PRO A 62 13.60 3.75 -2.54
CA PRO A 62 13.00 5.01 -2.11
C PRO A 62 13.58 6.23 -2.81
N LEU A 63 12.69 7.11 -3.29
CA LEU A 63 13.02 8.37 -3.94
C LEU A 63 12.99 9.51 -2.91
N SER A 64 14.08 10.27 -2.83
CA SER A 64 14.16 11.47 -2.00
C SER A 64 13.59 12.73 -2.67
N ASP A 65 13.41 12.72 -3.99
CA ASP A 65 12.77 13.82 -4.72
C ASP A 65 11.27 13.58 -4.87
N TYR A 66 10.49 14.24 -4.01
CA TYR A 66 9.03 14.17 -4.00
C TYR A 66 8.37 14.84 -5.22
N ASN A 67 9.13 15.47 -6.12
CA ASN A 67 8.62 16.06 -7.35
C ASN A 67 8.74 15.13 -8.57
N VAL A 68 9.34 13.95 -8.43
CA VAL A 68 9.41 12.96 -9.52
C VAL A 68 8.00 12.62 -9.99
N GLN A 69 7.81 12.64 -11.31
CA GLN A 69 6.53 12.38 -11.94
C GLN A 69 6.07 10.94 -11.72
N SER A 70 4.76 10.74 -11.55
CA SER A 70 4.14 9.42 -11.42
C SER A 70 4.41 8.55 -12.65
N GLY A 71 4.72 7.26 -12.44
CA GLY A 71 4.77 6.28 -13.54
C GLY A 71 3.46 6.21 -14.33
N CYS A 72 2.32 6.43 -13.67
CA CYS A 72 1.00 6.52 -14.32
C CYS A 72 0.82 7.77 -15.19
N ASN A 73 1.78 8.69 -15.19
CA ASN A 73 1.83 9.86 -16.04
C ASN A 73 3.16 9.94 -16.82
N GLY A 74 3.78 8.79 -17.12
CA GLY A 74 5.01 8.71 -17.91
C GLY A 74 6.28 9.09 -17.15
N GLY A 75 6.22 9.20 -15.83
CA GLY A 75 7.38 9.41 -14.97
C GLY A 75 7.98 8.11 -14.44
N SER A 76 8.66 8.21 -13.29
CA SER A 76 9.44 7.10 -12.71
C SER A 76 9.24 6.92 -11.20
N ALA A 77 8.21 7.55 -10.62
CA ALA A 77 7.81 7.34 -9.24
C ALA A 77 6.58 6.42 -9.14
N TYR A 78 6.69 5.38 -8.33
CA TYR A 78 5.67 4.37 -8.06
C TYR A 78 5.39 4.27 -6.56
N THR A 79 4.33 3.56 -6.21
CA THR A 79 4.08 3.17 -4.80
C THR A 79 5.16 2.18 -4.35
N CYS A 80 5.83 2.45 -3.23
CA CYS A 80 6.76 1.50 -2.64
C CYS A 80 6.05 0.22 -2.22
N THR A 81 6.63 -0.94 -2.52
CA THR A 81 5.96 -2.22 -2.26
C THR A 81 5.81 -2.53 -0.77
N ASP A 82 6.67 -1.96 0.08
CA ASP A 82 6.58 -2.08 1.53
C ASP A 82 5.39 -1.31 2.13
N GLN A 83 4.69 -0.49 1.33
CA GLN A 83 3.39 0.10 1.63
C GLN A 83 2.22 -0.86 1.30
N SER A 84 2.50 -2.16 1.36
CA SER A 84 1.52 -3.25 1.38
C SER A 84 0.91 -3.46 2.78
N PRO A 85 -0.27 -4.10 2.90
CA PRO A 85 -0.90 -4.40 4.18
C PRO A 85 -0.26 -5.62 4.85
N TRP A 86 -0.35 -5.71 6.18
CA TRP A 86 0.14 -6.86 6.95
C TRP A 86 -0.67 -7.10 8.22
N GLY A 87 -0.74 -8.35 8.65
CA GLY A 87 -1.32 -8.75 9.94
C GLY A 87 -0.33 -8.46 11.07
N VAL A 88 -0.80 -7.81 12.13
CA VAL A 88 -0.08 -7.62 13.41
C VAL A 88 -0.44 -8.74 14.38
N SER A 89 -1.70 -9.17 14.36
CA SER A 89 -2.25 -10.34 15.04
C SER A 89 -3.43 -10.89 14.23
N ASP A 90 -4.11 -11.94 14.69
CA ASP A 90 -5.29 -12.47 13.99
C ASP A 90 -6.47 -11.49 13.92
N THR A 91 -6.48 -10.46 14.78
CA THR A 91 -7.55 -9.46 14.92
C THR A 91 -7.13 -8.04 14.56
N LEU A 92 -5.84 -7.78 14.38
CA LEU A 92 -5.30 -6.47 14.01
C LEU A 92 -4.42 -6.56 12.75
N ALA A 93 -4.67 -5.68 11.78
CA ALA A 93 -3.79 -5.44 10.65
C ALA A 93 -3.43 -3.96 10.52
N TYR A 94 -2.30 -3.68 9.85
CA TYR A 94 -1.92 -2.34 9.40
C TYR A 94 -1.85 -2.30 7.89
N GLY A 95 -2.04 -1.11 7.32
CA GLY A 95 -1.85 -0.91 5.89
C GLY A 95 -2.09 0.53 5.46
N PHE A 96 -2.42 0.70 4.18
CA PHE A 96 -2.56 2.00 3.55
C PHE A 96 -3.83 2.04 2.72
N ALA A 97 -4.35 3.24 2.48
CA ALA A 97 -5.56 3.41 1.70
C ALA A 97 -5.56 4.72 0.90
N ALA A 98 -6.28 4.72 -0.21
CA ALA A 98 -6.84 5.95 -0.74
C ALA A 98 -8.12 6.29 0.04
N THR A 99 -8.32 7.55 0.41
CA THR A 99 -9.49 7.94 1.20
C THR A 99 -10.23 9.11 0.57
N ASN A 100 -11.55 9.13 0.80
CA ASN A 100 -12.38 10.31 0.62
C ASN A 100 -13.28 10.45 1.86
N ILE A 101 -12.91 11.35 2.77
CA ILE A 101 -13.58 11.53 4.06
C ILE A 101 -14.57 12.69 3.97
N ALA A 102 -15.81 12.45 4.39
CA ALA A 102 -16.88 13.43 4.36
C ALA A 102 -16.50 14.72 5.10
N GLY A 103 -16.69 15.87 4.46
CA GLY A 103 -16.37 17.18 5.05
C GLY A 103 -14.87 17.49 5.11
N GLY A 104 -14.01 16.61 4.60
CA GLY A 104 -12.58 16.81 4.52
C GLY A 104 -12.10 17.21 3.12
N SER A 105 -10.77 17.30 3.01
CA SER A 105 -10.00 17.41 1.78
C SER A 105 -8.66 16.70 1.96
N GLU A 106 -7.83 16.62 0.90
CA GLU A 106 -6.47 16.07 1.00
C GLU A 106 -5.66 16.71 2.13
N SER A 107 -5.84 18.01 2.42
CA SER A 107 -5.13 18.66 3.52
C SER A 107 -5.53 18.15 4.91
N SER A 108 -6.73 17.60 5.04
CA SER A 108 -7.23 17.00 6.28
C SER A 108 -6.88 15.52 6.44
N TRP A 109 -6.87 14.73 5.35
CA TRP A 109 -6.68 13.28 5.44
C TRP A 109 -5.30 12.80 5.00
N CYS A 110 -4.54 13.55 4.20
CA CYS A 110 -3.22 13.09 3.78
C CYS A 110 -2.33 12.81 5.01
N CYS A 111 -1.81 11.58 5.04
CA CYS A 111 -1.01 10.99 6.09
C CYS A 111 -1.71 10.83 7.45
N ALA A 112 -3.02 11.08 7.54
CA ALA A 112 -3.81 10.76 8.73
C ALA A 112 -3.99 9.24 8.84
N CYS A 113 -4.09 8.74 10.06
CA CYS A 113 -4.40 7.34 10.31
C CYS A 113 -5.83 7.16 10.80
N TYR A 114 -6.45 6.07 10.36
CA TYR A 114 -7.81 5.71 10.70
C TYR A 114 -7.83 4.28 11.20
N GLN A 115 -8.40 4.08 12.38
CA GLN A 115 -8.76 2.76 12.86
C GLN A 115 -10.11 2.38 12.26
N LEU A 116 -10.09 1.33 11.43
CA LEU A 116 -11.26 0.73 10.82
C LEU A 116 -11.67 -0.50 11.63
N THR A 117 -12.92 -0.57 12.05
CA THR A 117 -13.52 -1.81 12.56
C THR A 117 -14.46 -2.33 11.50
N PHE A 118 -14.19 -3.52 10.96
CA PHE A 118 -15.06 -4.11 9.94
C PHE A 118 -16.41 -4.50 10.54
N THR A 119 -17.50 -4.18 9.84
CA THR A 119 -18.89 -4.39 10.29
C THR A 119 -19.65 -5.39 9.42
N SER A 120 -19.02 -5.93 8.37
CA SER A 120 -19.58 -6.98 7.52
C SER A 120 -18.48 -7.84 6.89
N GLY A 121 -18.89 -8.89 6.18
CA GLY A 121 -17.97 -9.85 5.56
C GLY A 121 -17.33 -10.83 6.57
N PRO A 122 -16.43 -11.70 6.09
CA PRO A 122 -15.77 -12.70 6.93
C PRO A 122 -14.85 -12.07 8.01
N VAL A 123 -14.40 -10.84 7.78
CA VAL A 123 -13.54 -10.08 8.69
C VAL A 123 -14.30 -9.21 9.71
N ALA A 124 -15.63 -9.33 9.79
CA ALA A 124 -16.42 -8.53 10.72
C ALA A 124 -15.91 -8.66 12.17
N GLY A 125 -15.71 -7.52 12.84
CA GLY A 125 -15.12 -7.44 14.18
C GLY A 125 -13.60 -7.33 14.21
N LYS A 126 -12.88 -7.65 13.13
CA LYS A 126 -11.45 -7.36 13.03
C LYS A 126 -11.20 -5.86 12.88
N THR A 127 -10.01 -5.44 13.27
CA THR A 127 -9.57 -4.05 13.20
C THR A 127 -8.41 -3.91 12.23
N MET A 128 -8.43 -2.86 11.41
CA MET A 128 -7.31 -2.47 10.57
C MET A 128 -6.99 -0.99 10.79
N ILE A 129 -5.73 -0.65 11.05
CA ILE A 129 -5.29 0.76 11.05
C ILE A 129 -4.67 1.06 9.71
N VAL A 130 -5.23 2.04 9.00
CA VAL A 130 -4.73 2.47 7.70
C VAL A 130 -4.19 3.89 7.78
N GLN A 131 -3.07 4.14 7.10
CA GLN A 131 -2.66 5.51 6.79
C GLN A 131 -3.20 5.91 5.42
N SER A 132 -3.83 7.08 5.32
CA SER A 132 -4.28 7.63 4.06
C SER A 132 -3.11 8.20 3.25
N THR A 133 -2.74 7.54 2.17
CA THR A 133 -1.63 7.95 1.28
C THR A 133 -2.10 8.53 -0.03
N ASN A 134 -3.36 8.32 -0.41
CA ASN A 134 -3.91 8.71 -1.69
C ASN A 134 -5.34 9.24 -1.57
N THR A 135 -5.85 9.81 -2.66
CA THR A 135 -7.28 10.08 -2.87
C THR A 135 -7.67 9.59 -4.26
N GLY A 136 -8.90 9.12 -4.43
CA GLY A 136 -9.49 8.82 -5.74
C GLY A 136 -10.65 9.76 -6.04
N GLY A 137 -10.78 10.21 -7.29
CA GLY A 137 -11.88 11.10 -7.71
C GLY A 137 -13.22 10.37 -7.87
N ASP A 138 -13.18 9.05 -7.93
CA ASP A 138 -14.30 8.11 -8.01
C ASP A 138 -14.76 7.58 -6.65
N LEU A 139 -14.01 7.89 -5.58
CA LEU A 139 -14.36 7.45 -4.23
C LEU A 139 -15.61 8.18 -3.75
N GLY A 140 -16.56 7.42 -3.23
CA GLY A 140 -17.73 7.93 -2.52
C GLY A 140 -17.38 8.55 -1.17
N SER A 141 -18.39 9.09 -0.51
CA SER A 141 -18.24 9.67 0.83
C SER A 141 -17.87 8.59 1.86
N ASN A 142 -16.84 8.84 2.66
CA ASN A 142 -16.28 7.90 3.64
C ASN A 142 -15.86 6.55 3.05
N GLN A 143 -15.28 6.58 1.84
CA GLN A 143 -14.73 5.38 1.22
C GLN A 143 -13.23 5.25 1.50
N PHE A 144 -12.82 4.03 1.84
CA PHE A 144 -11.43 3.63 2.02
C PHE A 144 -11.09 2.58 0.95
N ASP A 145 -10.33 2.97 -0.07
CA ASP A 145 -9.81 2.02 -1.04
C ASP A 145 -8.51 1.44 -0.52
N ILE A 146 -8.57 0.22 0.01
CA ILE A 146 -7.45 -0.39 0.73
C ILE A 146 -6.39 -0.81 -0.30
N MET A 147 -5.14 -0.43 -0.06
CA MET A 147 -4.02 -0.81 -0.91
C MET A 147 -3.71 -2.29 -0.67
N ILE A 148 -4.02 -3.14 -1.66
CA ILE A 148 -3.84 -4.59 -1.61
C ILE A 148 -3.25 -5.04 -2.95
N PRO A 149 -1.99 -5.50 -3.02
CA PRO A 149 -1.44 -6.06 -4.24
C PRO A 149 -2.36 -7.14 -4.83
N GLY A 150 -2.76 -6.96 -6.09
CA GLY A 150 -3.74 -7.84 -6.74
C GLY A 150 -5.21 -7.53 -6.40
N GLY A 151 -5.52 -6.38 -5.79
CA GLY A 151 -6.87 -5.84 -5.61
C GLY A 151 -7.50 -5.26 -6.87
N GLY A 152 -6.71 -5.11 -7.94
CA GLY A 152 -7.12 -4.52 -9.21
C GLY A 152 -6.48 -3.15 -9.42
N PHE A 153 -6.21 -2.81 -10.67
CA PHE A 153 -5.59 -1.53 -11.04
C PHE A 153 -6.56 -0.36 -10.94
N GLY A 154 -7.86 -0.62 -11.16
CA GLY A 154 -8.86 0.44 -11.25
C GLY A 154 -8.71 1.26 -12.54
N ILE A 155 -8.78 2.59 -12.41
CA ILE A 155 -8.77 3.52 -13.55
C ILE A 155 -7.38 3.61 -14.20
N PHE A 156 -6.32 3.58 -13.38
CA PHE A 156 -4.94 3.74 -13.83
C PHE A 156 -4.20 2.40 -13.74
N ASN A 157 -3.15 2.23 -14.54
CA ASN A 157 -2.30 1.04 -14.50
C ASN A 157 -0.84 1.45 -14.69
N GLY A 158 -0.16 1.76 -13.57
CA GLY A 158 1.29 1.95 -13.52
C GLY A 158 2.05 0.62 -13.48
N CYS A 159 1.41 -0.45 -12.99
CA CYS A 159 2.07 -1.72 -12.75
C CYS A 159 2.63 -2.38 -14.01
N THR A 160 1.96 -2.18 -15.15
CA THR A 160 2.46 -2.65 -16.46
C THR A 160 3.81 -2.01 -16.79
N ALA A 161 3.96 -0.71 -16.53
CA ALA A 161 5.21 0.01 -16.77
C ALA A 161 6.27 -0.32 -15.71
N GLU A 162 5.86 -0.50 -14.44
CA GLU A 162 6.78 -0.78 -13.34
C GLU A 162 7.37 -2.20 -13.42
N PHE A 163 6.50 -3.20 -13.52
CA PHE A 163 6.92 -4.61 -13.40
C PHE A 163 6.98 -5.35 -14.73
N GLY A 164 6.66 -4.68 -15.85
CA GLY A 164 6.56 -5.32 -17.16
C GLY A 164 5.46 -6.37 -17.25
N THR A 165 4.50 -6.37 -16.31
CA THR A 165 3.39 -7.33 -16.30
C THR A 165 2.37 -6.99 -17.41
N PRO A 166 1.79 -7.98 -18.11
CA PRO A 166 0.66 -7.71 -19.00
C PRO A 166 -0.47 -7.01 -18.24
N SER A 167 -1.23 -6.14 -18.91
CA SER A 167 -2.36 -5.41 -18.29
C SER A 167 -3.51 -6.32 -17.82
N THR A 168 -3.49 -7.60 -18.17
CA THR A 168 -4.41 -8.65 -17.71
C THR A 168 -3.73 -9.67 -16.77
N GLY A 169 -2.44 -9.50 -16.49
CA GLY A 169 -1.60 -10.46 -15.77
C GLY A 169 -1.97 -10.63 -14.31
N TRP A 170 -2.55 -9.60 -13.68
CA TRP A 170 -2.92 -9.59 -12.25
C TRP A 170 -4.44 -9.61 -12.03
N GLY A 171 -5.16 -10.27 -12.93
CA GLY A 171 -6.60 -10.50 -12.81
C GLY A 171 -7.45 -9.40 -13.43
N ALA A 172 -8.66 -9.23 -12.89
CA ALA A 172 -9.62 -8.26 -13.39
C ALA A 172 -9.16 -6.82 -13.11
N GLN A 173 -9.51 -5.89 -14.01
CA GLN A 173 -9.18 -4.48 -13.84
C GLN A 173 -9.69 -3.92 -12.50
N TYR A 174 -10.89 -4.31 -12.10
CA TYR A 174 -11.48 -4.01 -10.79
C TYR A 174 -11.67 -5.32 -10.02
N GLY A 175 -11.20 -5.37 -8.77
CA GLY A 175 -11.24 -6.57 -7.92
C GLY A 175 -10.04 -7.52 -8.10
N GLY A 176 -9.27 -7.37 -9.18
CA GLY A 176 -7.98 -8.03 -9.36
C GLY A 176 -8.06 -9.55 -9.46
N ILE A 177 -7.15 -10.25 -8.80
CA ILE A 177 -7.09 -11.72 -8.80
C ILE A 177 -8.24 -12.33 -8.00
N SER A 178 -8.56 -13.59 -8.29
CA SER A 178 -9.70 -14.31 -7.69
C SER A 178 -9.28 -15.54 -6.89
N SER A 179 -7.99 -15.82 -6.79
CA SER A 179 -7.47 -16.95 -6.02
C SER A 179 -6.10 -16.66 -5.43
N ARG A 180 -5.88 -17.15 -4.22
CA ARG A 180 -4.63 -17.02 -3.47
C ARG A 180 -3.40 -17.49 -4.25
N SER A 181 -3.51 -18.57 -5.04
CA SER A 181 -2.41 -19.11 -5.85
C SER A 181 -1.94 -18.16 -6.96
N GLN A 182 -2.74 -17.17 -7.36
CA GLN A 182 -2.28 -16.18 -8.35
C GLN A 182 -1.22 -15.23 -7.77
N CYS A 183 -1.08 -15.15 -6.43
CA CYS A 183 -0.01 -14.40 -5.79
C CYS A 183 1.39 -14.94 -6.15
N ASP A 184 1.53 -16.22 -6.51
CA ASP A 184 2.81 -16.81 -6.92
C ASP A 184 3.40 -16.15 -8.18
N ALA A 185 2.57 -15.51 -8.99
CA ALA A 185 2.99 -14.79 -10.19
C ALA A 185 3.41 -13.34 -9.92
N PHE A 186 3.26 -12.83 -8.69
CA PHE A 186 3.63 -11.46 -8.35
C PHE A 186 5.14 -11.34 -8.11
N PRO A 187 5.72 -10.14 -8.33
CA PRO A 187 7.05 -9.80 -7.83
C PRO A 187 7.17 -10.15 -6.34
N ALA A 188 8.31 -10.70 -5.94
CA ALA A 188 8.50 -11.23 -4.58
C ALA A 188 8.13 -10.22 -3.49
N SER A 189 8.41 -8.93 -3.72
CA SER A 189 8.11 -7.85 -2.78
C SER A 189 6.62 -7.56 -2.59
N LEU A 190 5.76 -7.94 -3.55
CA LEU A 190 4.31 -7.78 -3.47
C LEU A 190 3.57 -9.03 -2.99
N GLN A 191 4.24 -10.19 -2.98
CA GLN A 191 3.60 -11.47 -2.64
C GLN A 191 3.00 -11.46 -1.23
N ALA A 192 3.70 -10.89 -0.24
CA ALA A 192 3.21 -10.86 1.13
C ALA A 192 1.89 -10.08 1.26
N GLY A 193 1.81 -8.89 0.65
CA GLY A 193 0.58 -8.09 0.61
C GLY A 193 -0.54 -8.76 -0.19
N CYS A 194 -0.19 -9.48 -1.26
CA CYS A 194 -1.14 -10.28 -2.03
C CYS A 194 -1.72 -11.43 -1.19
N TYR A 195 -0.86 -12.17 -0.49
CA TYR A 195 -1.29 -13.27 0.39
C TYR A 195 -2.12 -12.78 1.56
N TRP A 196 -1.80 -11.63 2.13
CA TRP A 196 -2.57 -11.01 3.21
C TRP A 196 -4.06 -10.88 2.87
N ARG A 197 -4.40 -10.58 1.60
CA ARG A 197 -5.78 -10.49 1.11
C ARG A 197 -6.57 -11.77 1.39
N PHE A 198 -5.97 -12.92 1.13
CA PHE A 198 -6.65 -14.21 1.24
C PHE A 198 -6.50 -14.82 2.63
N ASP A 199 -5.45 -14.44 3.36
CA ASP A 199 -5.13 -15.01 4.67
C ASP A 199 -5.80 -14.25 5.80
N TRP A 200 -5.33 -13.03 6.10
CA TRP A 200 -5.85 -12.25 7.23
C TRP A 200 -7.20 -11.61 6.90
N PHE A 201 -7.31 -11.10 5.66
CA PHE A 201 -8.48 -10.39 5.17
C PHE A 201 -9.57 -11.34 4.61
N GLU A 202 -9.30 -12.65 4.59
CA GLU A 202 -10.26 -13.71 4.27
C GLU A 202 -11.01 -13.49 2.93
N ASP A 203 -10.33 -12.86 1.97
CA ASP A 203 -10.86 -12.42 0.67
C ASP A 203 -12.20 -11.66 0.78
N ALA A 204 -12.36 -10.86 1.83
CA ALA A 204 -13.56 -10.08 2.07
C ALA A 204 -13.85 -9.13 0.90
N ASP A 205 -15.05 -9.23 0.33
CA ASP A 205 -15.47 -8.38 -0.78
C ASP A 205 -16.12 -7.10 -0.27
N ASN A 206 -15.34 -6.01 -0.26
CA ASN A 206 -15.77 -4.66 0.06
C ASN A 206 -16.52 -4.55 1.42
N PRO A 207 -15.94 -5.06 2.53
CA PRO A 207 -16.60 -5.00 3.83
C PRO A 207 -16.85 -3.55 4.25
N SER A 208 -18.03 -3.30 4.81
CA SER A 208 -18.35 -2.05 5.48
C SER A 208 -17.53 -1.88 6.76
N VAL A 209 -17.32 -0.63 7.19
CA VAL A 209 -16.54 -0.29 8.40
C VAL A 209 -17.24 0.76 9.24
N SER A 210 -16.98 0.75 10.55
CA SER A 210 -16.93 1.99 11.32
C SER A 210 -15.48 2.45 11.40
N PHE A 211 -15.24 3.76 11.41
CA PHE A 211 -13.90 4.32 11.46
C PHE A 211 -13.79 5.46 12.45
N GLN A 212 -12.57 5.64 12.97
CA GLN A 212 -12.16 6.77 13.78
C GLN A 212 -10.74 7.18 13.41
N GLN A 213 -10.49 8.47 13.26
CA GLN A 213 -9.15 9.01 13.14
C GLN A 213 -8.37 8.81 14.44
N VAL A 214 -7.12 8.35 14.32
CA VAL A 214 -6.24 7.98 15.43
C VAL A 214 -4.83 8.46 15.14
N SER A 215 -3.99 8.56 16.18
CA SER A 215 -2.56 8.84 16.01
C SER A 215 -1.91 7.70 15.22
N CYS A 216 -1.04 8.03 14.28
CA CYS A 216 -0.41 7.04 13.43
C CYS A 216 0.57 6.12 14.19
N PRO A 217 0.39 4.79 14.12
CA PRO A 217 1.40 3.84 14.58
C PRO A 217 2.76 4.10 13.92
N ALA A 218 3.84 4.02 14.71
CA ALA A 218 5.21 4.19 14.23
C ALA A 218 5.56 3.24 13.07
N ALA A 219 4.97 2.05 13.03
CA ALA A 219 5.19 1.08 11.96
C ALA A 219 4.66 1.54 10.59
N LEU A 220 3.58 2.33 10.55
CA LEU A 220 3.06 2.93 9.31
C LEU A 220 3.93 4.12 8.88
N ILE A 221 4.30 4.98 9.83
CA ILE A 221 5.17 6.13 9.59
C ILE A 221 6.54 5.68 9.08
N ALA A 222 7.10 4.59 9.62
CA ALA A 222 8.40 4.07 9.22
C ALA A 222 8.45 3.65 7.74
N LYS A 223 7.31 3.25 7.16
CA LYS A 223 7.17 2.83 5.76
C LYS A 223 6.86 3.99 4.83
N SER A 224 5.97 4.89 5.25
CA SER A 224 5.58 6.03 4.40
C SER A 224 6.52 7.23 4.51
N GLY A 225 7.22 7.38 5.63
CA GLY A 225 7.98 8.61 5.96
C GLY A 225 7.09 9.82 6.26
N CYS A 226 5.76 9.64 6.35
CA CYS A 226 4.80 10.73 6.47
C CYS A 226 4.08 10.73 7.82
N LEU A 227 4.11 11.87 8.50
CA LEU A 227 3.48 12.16 9.77
C LEU A 227 2.90 13.58 9.73
N ARG A 228 1.64 13.72 10.12
CA ARG A 228 0.97 15.03 10.19
C ARG A 228 1.42 15.83 11.41
N ALA A 229 1.44 17.15 11.29
CA ALA A 229 1.76 18.02 12.42
C ALA A 229 0.71 17.93 13.56
N ASP A 230 -0.53 17.61 13.22
CA ASP A 230 -1.66 17.48 14.15
C ASP A 230 -1.86 16.03 14.64
N ASP A 231 -1.00 15.07 14.29
CA ASP A 231 -1.17 13.65 14.65
C ASP A 231 -1.30 13.44 16.17
N SER A 232 -0.49 14.16 16.95
CA SER A 232 -0.52 14.14 18.42
C SER A 232 -1.82 14.64 19.06
N SER A 233 -2.71 15.28 18.27
CA SER A 233 -4.05 15.66 18.71
C SER A 233 -5.09 14.54 18.53
N SER A 234 -4.72 13.46 17.83
CA SER A 234 -5.57 12.29 17.63
C SER A 234 -5.45 11.30 18.81
N PRO A 235 -6.50 10.55 19.20
CA PRO A 235 -6.39 9.58 20.26
C PRO A 235 -5.49 8.45 19.80
N ALA A 236 -4.87 7.77 20.77
CA ALA A 236 -4.20 6.52 20.49
C ALA A 236 -5.20 5.50 19.90
N PRO A 237 -4.76 4.62 19.00
CA PRO A 237 -5.58 3.50 18.56
C PRO A 237 -6.04 2.64 19.73
N PHE A 238 -7.29 2.21 19.71
CA PHE A 238 -7.85 1.28 20.68
C PHE A 238 -7.63 -0.15 20.17
N VAL A 239 -6.65 -0.83 20.74
CA VAL A 239 -6.52 -2.29 20.58
C VAL A 239 -7.45 -2.95 21.59
N SER A 240 -8.56 -3.53 21.12
CA SER A 240 -9.37 -4.40 21.96
C SER A 240 -8.62 -5.72 22.16
N ASP A 241 -7.84 -5.82 23.23
CA ASP A 241 -7.39 -7.11 23.72
C ASP A 241 -8.63 -7.87 24.21
N ASN A 242 -9.27 -8.64 23.33
CA ASN A 242 -10.17 -9.71 23.76
C ASN A 242 -9.33 -10.88 24.31
N ALA A 243 -8.51 -10.58 25.31
CA ALA A 243 -8.10 -11.52 26.34
C ALA A 243 -8.92 -11.15 27.57
N ALA A 244 -9.93 -11.96 27.88
CA ALA A 244 -10.69 -11.86 29.11
C ALA A 244 -9.74 -11.94 30.31
N THR A 245 -9.28 -10.79 30.79
CA THR A 245 -8.55 -10.68 32.04
C THR A 245 -9.60 -10.45 33.11
N THR A 246 -9.92 -11.54 33.81
CA THR A 246 -10.76 -11.55 35.00
C THR A 246 -10.24 -10.52 35.98
N THR A 247 -11.04 -9.49 36.21
CA THR A 247 -10.80 -8.46 37.22
C THR A 247 -11.04 -9.10 38.59
N THR A 248 -9.97 -9.38 39.33
CA THR A 248 -10.07 -9.47 40.79
C THR A 248 -9.50 -8.19 41.38
N THR A 249 -10.40 -7.33 41.81
CA THR A 249 -10.17 -6.28 42.79
C THR A 249 -9.57 -6.89 44.05
N ASP A 250 -8.41 -6.42 44.49
CA ASP A 250 -8.13 -6.35 45.92
C ASP A 250 -7.39 -5.07 46.23
N ASP A 251 -7.88 -4.41 47.26
CA ASP A 251 -7.60 -3.06 47.68
C ASP A 251 -6.70 -3.12 48.92
N SER A 252 -5.80 -2.15 49.03
CA SER A 252 -5.12 -1.70 50.26
C SER A 252 -4.00 -2.54 50.95
N ILE A 253 -2.90 -1.80 51.14
CA ILE A 253 -1.56 -2.06 51.72
C ILE A 253 -1.61 -2.22 53.27
N PRO A 254 -0.53 -2.64 53.97
CA PRO A 254 0.43 -1.63 54.45
C PRO A 254 1.93 -2.04 54.48
N ALA A 255 2.74 -1.00 54.58
CA ALA A 255 4.20 -0.94 54.55
C ALA A 255 4.94 -1.79 55.60
N ALA A 256 6.19 -2.16 55.28
CA ALA A 256 7.21 -2.49 56.27
C ALA A 256 8.60 -1.96 55.86
N THR A 257 9.31 -1.50 56.87
CA THR A 257 10.47 -0.61 56.87
C THR A 257 11.78 -1.40 57.06
N THR A 258 12.83 -1.02 56.31
CA THR A 258 14.29 -1.17 56.53
C THR A 258 14.89 -2.49 57.04
N THR A 259 15.90 -3.02 56.34
CA THR A 259 17.28 -3.10 56.89
C THR A 259 18.34 -3.28 55.80
N THR A 260 19.38 -2.45 55.91
CA THR A 260 20.68 -2.49 55.23
C THR A 260 21.56 -3.61 55.78
N THR A 261 22.33 -4.32 54.94
CA THR A 261 23.66 -4.82 55.35
C THR A 261 24.59 -4.98 54.13
N GLU A 262 25.81 -4.53 54.35
CA GLU A 262 26.96 -4.32 53.47
C GLU A 262 27.82 -5.61 53.29
N ALA A 263 28.85 -5.55 52.43
CA ALA A 263 29.45 -6.65 51.65
C ALA A 263 30.72 -7.35 52.22
N ALA A 264 31.04 -8.50 51.57
CA ALA A 264 32.38 -9.12 51.25
C ALA A 264 33.17 -9.89 52.37
N PRO A 265 34.14 -10.81 52.06
CA PRO A 265 34.89 -11.03 50.80
C PRO A 265 35.22 -12.51 50.33
N VAL A 266 35.59 -12.60 49.03
CA VAL A 266 36.50 -13.48 48.24
C VAL A 266 37.18 -14.73 48.84
N THR A 267 37.12 -15.90 48.14
CA THR A 267 38.29 -16.57 47.48
C THR A 267 37.95 -17.75 46.53
N THR A 268 38.70 -17.76 45.42
CA THR A 268 38.95 -18.67 44.28
C THR A 268 38.97 -20.20 44.50
N ASP A 269 38.51 -20.97 43.51
CA ASP A 269 39.38 -21.87 42.72
C ASP A 269 38.79 -22.20 41.33
N THR A 270 39.63 -22.74 40.46
CA THR A 270 39.72 -22.61 39.01
C THR A 270 39.49 -23.99 38.37
N THR A 271 38.83 -24.08 37.21
CA THR A 271 39.28 -24.97 36.11
C THR A 271 38.51 -24.69 34.82
N THR A 272 39.28 -24.56 33.76
CA THR A 272 38.96 -24.13 32.41
C THR A 272 38.61 -25.33 31.51
N THR A 273 37.64 -25.19 30.61
CA THR A 273 37.67 -25.89 29.32
C THR A 273 36.95 -25.05 28.27
N ILE A 274 37.71 -24.58 27.29
CA ILE A 274 37.26 -23.83 26.11
C ILE A 274 37.09 -24.83 24.97
N ILE A 275 36.00 -24.76 24.22
CA ILE A 275 35.93 -25.34 22.87
C ILE A 275 35.31 -24.30 21.94
N ASP A 276 36.19 -23.82 21.06
CA ASP A 276 35.95 -22.95 19.92
C ASP A 276 35.54 -23.80 18.71
N PHE A 277 34.65 -23.30 17.84
CA PHE A 277 34.25 -24.00 16.62
C PHE A 277 34.29 -23.04 15.44
N SER A 278 35.35 -23.17 14.62
CA SER A 278 35.44 -22.57 13.29
C SER A 278 35.97 -23.58 12.27
N THR A 279 35.10 -23.85 11.29
CA THR A 279 35.32 -24.09 9.84
C THR A 279 36.59 -24.79 9.35
N THR A 280 36.46 -25.89 8.58
CA THR A 280 36.72 -25.95 7.11
C THR A 280 36.52 -27.34 6.47
N MET A 281 36.20 -27.29 5.17
CA MET A 281 36.04 -28.35 4.16
C MET A 281 37.19 -29.38 4.05
N THR A 282 36.87 -30.61 3.63
CA THR A 282 37.69 -31.31 2.61
C THR A 282 36.94 -32.43 1.88
N THR A 283 37.25 -32.51 0.59
CA THR A 283 36.82 -33.40 -0.50
C THR A 283 37.42 -34.81 -0.44
N THR A 284 36.76 -35.81 -1.04
CA THR A 284 37.42 -36.91 -1.76
C THR A 284 36.57 -37.42 -2.93
N SER A 285 37.24 -37.77 -4.02
CA SER A 285 36.72 -38.20 -5.33
C SER A 285 37.20 -39.62 -5.67
N ASP A 286 36.51 -40.23 -6.66
CA ASP A 286 36.95 -41.30 -7.60
C ASP A 286 36.98 -42.78 -7.12
N THR A 287 36.71 -43.84 -7.92
CA THR A 287 36.12 -44.09 -9.28
C THR A 287 35.86 -45.62 -9.46
N THR A 288 35.04 -45.98 -10.46
CA THR A 288 34.98 -47.22 -11.29
C THR A 288 34.41 -48.56 -10.75
N ALA A 289 33.33 -49.06 -11.40
CA ALA A 289 33.35 -50.23 -12.30
C ALA A 289 31.94 -50.53 -12.85
N ALA A 290 31.89 -50.99 -14.12
CA ALA A 290 30.70 -51.11 -14.95
C ALA A 290 30.15 -52.56 -15.08
N SER A 291 28.93 -52.62 -15.64
CA SER A 291 28.30 -53.70 -16.43
C SER A 291 27.58 -54.87 -15.74
N ALA A 292 26.26 -54.91 -15.92
CA ALA A 292 25.59 -56.01 -16.63
C ALA A 292 24.23 -55.58 -17.21
N ILE A 293 24.03 -55.97 -18.47
CA ILE A 293 22.86 -55.81 -19.33
C ILE A 293 21.83 -56.90 -19.02
N THR A 294 20.53 -56.60 -19.06
CA THR A 294 19.52 -57.56 -19.57
C THR A 294 18.37 -56.83 -20.26
N THR A 295 18.09 -57.32 -21.46
CA THR A 295 17.16 -56.93 -22.52
C THR A 295 15.69 -57.24 -22.21
N SER A 296 14.75 -56.48 -22.79
CA SER A 296 13.42 -56.95 -23.24
C SER A 296 12.77 -55.95 -24.22
N THR A 297 12.89 -56.25 -25.52
CA THR A 297 11.96 -55.92 -26.63
C THR A 297 11.06 -57.16 -26.83
N THR A 298 9.82 -57.21 -27.34
CA THR A 298 8.92 -56.37 -28.17
C THR A 298 7.60 -57.14 -28.25
N THR A 299 6.44 -56.49 -28.47
CA THR A 299 5.43 -56.92 -29.48
C THR A 299 4.42 -55.80 -29.76
N ASN A 300 4.33 -55.40 -31.03
CA ASN A 300 3.22 -54.66 -31.65
C ASN A 300 2.24 -55.65 -32.28
N THR A 301 0.93 -55.38 -32.28
CA THR A 301 -0.01 -55.77 -33.35
C THR A 301 -1.17 -54.77 -33.40
N ALA A 302 -1.58 -54.43 -34.62
CA ALA A 302 -2.45 -53.34 -35.02
C ALA A 302 -3.96 -53.67 -35.01
N ALA A 303 -4.79 -52.62 -35.00
CA ALA A 303 -6.10 -52.59 -35.65
C ALA A 303 -6.39 -51.18 -36.20
N ALA A 304 -7.11 -51.14 -37.33
CA ALA A 304 -7.07 -50.10 -38.35
C ALA A 304 -8.25 -49.09 -38.32
N GLN A 305 -8.01 -47.92 -38.95
CA GLN A 305 -8.88 -47.01 -39.71
C GLN A 305 -10.18 -46.47 -39.06
N THR A 306 -10.43 -45.15 -39.09
CA THR A 306 -11.04 -44.48 -40.26
C THR A 306 -10.70 -42.99 -40.31
N LEU A 307 -10.45 -42.52 -41.52
CA LEU A 307 -10.00 -41.20 -41.95
C LEU A 307 -11.21 -40.36 -42.43
N THR A 308 -11.34 -39.12 -41.98
CA THR A 308 -12.12 -38.08 -42.69
C THR A 308 -11.31 -36.78 -42.70
N THR A 309 -10.69 -36.52 -43.84
CA THR A 309 -10.02 -35.26 -44.19
C THR A 309 -10.95 -34.39 -45.01
N THR A 310 -11.17 -33.15 -44.57
CA THR A 310 -11.66 -32.07 -45.44
C THR A 310 -10.60 -30.99 -45.46
N ALA A 311 -9.81 -30.98 -46.54
CA ALA A 311 -8.90 -29.89 -46.88
C ALA A 311 -9.70 -28.79 -47.58
N ASN A 312 -9.56 -27.54 -47.14
CA ASN A 312 -9.96 -26.37 -47.92
C ASN A 312 -8.73 -25.60 -48.37
N VAL A 313 -8.82 -25.19 -49.62
CA VAL A 313 -7.79 -24.76 -50.55
C VAL A 313 -7.31 -23.34 -50.22
N ALA A 314 -5.98 -23.17 -50.16
CA ALA A 314 -5.34 -21.88 -50.32
C ALA A 314 -5.28 -21.54 -51.83
N SER A 315 -5.80 -20.38 -52.22
CA SER A 315 -5.66 -19.85 -53.57
C SER A 315 -4.89 -18.54 -53.54
N SER A 316 -3.74 -18.55 -54.21
CA SER A 316 -2.92 -17.40 -54.56
C SER A 316 -3.56 -16.58 -55.70
N ILE A 317 -3.56 -15.25 -55.58
CA ILE A 317 -3.69 -14.35 -56.73
C ILE A 317 -2.60 -13.27 -56.62
N THR A 318 -1.90 -13.11 -57.74
CA THR A 318 -0.80 -12.19 -58.05
C THR A 318 -1.29 -10.82 -58.56
N GLY A 319 -0.47 -9.77 -58.34
CA GLY A 319 -0.45 -8.49 -59.07
C GLY A 319 -1.35 -7.41 -58.46
N THR A 320 -0.99 -6.13 -58.33
CA THR A 320 0.00 -5.29 -59.04
C THR A 320 0.30 -4.04 -58.20
N SER A 321 1.55 -3.56 -58.27
CA SER A 321 1.98 -2.24 -57.78
C SER A 321 1.24 -1.09 -58.47
N SER A 322 0.81 -0.11 -57.68
CA SER A 322 0.66 1.28 -58.11
C SER A 322 1.02 2.19 -56.94
N ALA A 323 2.05 3.01 -57.16
CA ALA A 323 2.48 4.07 -56.28
C ALA A 323 1.36 5.10 -56.08
N ILE A 324 1.11 5.51 -54.83
CA ILE A 324 0.35 6.72 -54.53
C ILE A 324 1.27 7.67 -53.78
N SER A 325 1.40 8.83 -54.40
CA SER A 325 2.19 9.98 -54.03
C SER A 325 1.84 10.56 -52.66
N VAL A 326 2.89 10.99 -51.97
CA VAL A 326 2.88 11.91 -50.83
C VAL A 326 2.09 13.18 -51.19
N ALA A 327 1.06 13.49 -50.41
CA ALA A 327 0.48 14.81 -50.30
C ALA A 327 0.23 15.12 -48.83
N THR A 328 1.17 15.86 -48.23
CA THR A 328 0.99 16.60 -46.99
C THR A 328 -0.17 17.58 -47.15
N SER A 329 -1.18 17.49 -46.30
CA SER A 329 -2.14 18.57 -46.13
C SER A 329 -2.49 18.75 -44.65
N THR A 330 -1.82 19.73 -44.07
CA THR A 330 -2.17 20.49 -42.87
C THR A 330 -3.64 20.94 -42.92
N ALA A 331 -4.56 20.16 -42.36
CA ALA A 331 -5.95 20.57 -42.19
C ALA A 331 -6.70 19.76 -41.11
N VAL A 332 -6.06 19.43 -39.97
CA VAL A 332 -6.77 18.97 -38.75
C VAL A 332 -6.09 19.53 -37.48
N ILE A 333 -5.53 20.74 -37.59
CA ILE A 333 -5.05 21.55 -36.45
C ILE A 333 -5.65 22.94 -36.61
N PHE A 334 -6.97 23.05 -36.71
CA PHE A 334 -7.70 24.33 -36.67
C PHE A 334 -9.19 24.13 -36.30
N ALA A 335 -9.47 23.21 -35.37
CA ALA A 335 -10.83 22.98 -34.86
C ALA A 335 -10.93 22.95 -33.32
N ILE A 336 -9.84 23.22 -32.58
CA ILE A 336 -9.87 23.31 -31.10
C ILE A 336 -9.18 24.61 -30.62
N ALA A 337 -9.10 25.64 -31.47
CA ALA A 337 -8.61 26.97 -31.10
C ALA A 337 -9.72 28.05 -31.09
N THR A 338 -10.98 27.67 -31.35
CA THR A 338 -12.13 28.59 -31.44
C THR A 338 -13.21 28.31 -30.38
N ALA A 339 -12.83 27.70 -29.26
CA ALA A 339 -13.70 27.53 -28.08
C ALA A 339 -13.18 28.24 -26.83
N ILE A 340 -11.99 28.87 -26.87
CA ILE A 340 -11.36 29.50 -25.69
C ILE A 340 -11.43 31.05 -25.71
N VAL A 341 -11.90 31.67 -26.80
CA VAL A 341 -12.00 33.15 -26.88
C VAL A 341 -13.38 33.70 -26.46
N ASN A 342 -14.39 32.84 -26.25
CA ASN A 342 -15.76 33.29 -25.92
C ASN A 342 -16.19 33.17 -24.45
N SER A 343 -15.27 32.91 -23.51
CA SER A 343 -15.60 32.92 -22.07
C SER A 343 -14.85 33.98 -21.27
N VAL A 344 -13.98 34.78 -21.89
CA VAL A 344 -13.25 35.87 -21.19
C VAL A 344 -13.92 37.25 -21.37
N THR A 345 -14.97 37.36 -22.18
CA THR A 345 -15.67 38.63 -22.43
C THR A 345 -17.02 38.78 -21.68
N ALA A 346 -17.29 37.92 -20.70
CA ALA A 346 -18.53 37.95 -19.91
C ALA A 346 -18.34 38.33 -18.42
N PHE A 347 -17.16 38.86 -18.03
CA PHE A 347 -16.87 39.25 -16.64
C PHE A 347 -16.48 40.73 -16.44
N PHE A 348 -16.64 41.59 -17.46
CA PHE A 348 -16.32 43.02 -17.34
C PHE A 348 -17.51 43.99 -17.40
N PHE A 349 -18.74 43.50 -17.33
CA PHE A 349 -19.94 44.36 -17.30
C PHE A 349 -20.91 43.92 -16.20
N PHE A 350 -20.53 43.98 -14.93
CA PHE A 350 -21.47 44.15 -13.80
C PHE A 350 -20.71 44.53 -12.51
N SER A 351 -20.27 45.79 -12.43
CA SER A 351 -20.18 46.52 -11.15
C SER A 351 -19.97 48.01 -11.43
N GLY A 352 -21.04 48.79 -11.27
CA GLY A 352 -20.99 50.24 -11.35
C GLY A 352 -22.38 50.86 -11.25
N GLY A 353 -22.84 51.14 -10.03
CA GLY A 353 -23.89 52.14 -9.78
C GLY A 353 -25.07 51.69 -8.92
N HIS A 354 -24.91 51.66 -7.60
CA HIS A 354 -25.52 52.62 -6.65
C HIS A 354 -25.18 52.26 -5.20
#